data_AF-A0A965GNM4-F1
#
_entry.id   AF-A0A965GNM4-F1
#
_cell.length_a   1.000
_cell.length_b   1.000
_cell.length_c   1.000
_cell.angle_alpha   90.00
_cell.angle_beta   90.00
_cell.angle_gamma   90.00
#
_symmetry.space_group_name_H-M   'P 1'
#
loop_
_entity.id
_entity.type
_entity.pdbx_description
1 polymer ?
#
loop_
_entity_poly.entity_id
_entity_poly.type
_entity_poly.pdbx_seq_one_letter_code
_entity_poly.pdbx_strand_id
1 'polypeptide(L)'
;FFFQIHDPTTMNRQGNDVGASYRSAIFYADDAQKHEAAEFIALVNASKRWPRPVVTTIETLGTFYPAEEYHQDYLQKNPGGYTCHFPRFGSYLSPR
;
A
#
# COMPACT_ATOMS: atom_id res chain seq x y z
N PHE A 1 -0.41 -2.35 -8.68
CA PHE A 1 0.57 -1.28 -8.45
C PHE A 1 0.86 -1.08 -6.96
N PHE A 2 -0.16 -0.91 -6.09
CA PHE A 2 -0.01 -0.74 -4.63
C PHE A 2 1.06 -1.61 -3.97
N PHE A 3 0.99 -2.93 -4.13
CA PHE A 3 1.97 -3.91 -3.58
C PHE A 3 3.36 -3.87 -4.22
N GLN A 4 3.59 -3.04 -5.25
CA GLN A 4 4.90 -2.86 -5.88
C GLN A 4 5.65 -1.67 -5.29
N ILE A 5 4.96 -0.72 -4.65
CA ILE A 5 5.53 0.60 -4.28
C ILE A 5 5.71 0.82 -2.78
N HIS A 6 5.36 -0.15 -1.95
CA HIS A 6 5.61 -0.15 -0.51
C HIS A 6 5.89 -1.59 -0.08
N ASP A 7 6.63 -1.81 1.02
CA ASP A 7 6.75 -3.13 1.65
C ASP A 7 5.45 -3.46 2.42
N PRO A 8 4.64 -4.44 1.98
CA PRO A 8 3.37 -4.79 2.63
C PRO A 8 3.56 -5.81 3.76
N THR A 9 4.80 -6.13 4.14
CA THR A 9 5.15 -7.18 5.13
C THR A 9 5.62 -6.62 6.46
N THR A 10 5.70 -5.29 6.59
CA THR A 10 6.10 -4.59 7.81
C THR A 10 4.88 -4.04 8.54
N MET A 11 4.62 -4.55 9.74
CA MET A 11 3.54 -4.03 10.58
C MET A 11 3.92 -2.65 11.14
N ASN A 12 3.03 -1.66 10.96
CA ASN A 12 3.17 -0.30 11.47
C ASN A 12 4.49 0.39 11.10
N ARG A 13 4.97 0.16 9.87
CA ARG A 13 6.22 0.73 9.36
C ARG A 13 6.26 0.73 7.83
N GLN A 14 6.87 1.76 7.24
CA GLN A 14 7.32 1.77 5.85
C GLN A 14 8.69 2.43 5.75
N GLY A 15 9.72 1.69 5.32
CA GLY A 15 11.08 2.21 5.23
C GLY A 15 11.59 2.78 6.57
N ASN A 16 11.86 4.08 6.60
CA ASN A 16 12.33 4.80 7.79
C ASN A 16 11.18 5.32 8.67
N ASP A 17 9.94 5.25 8.19
CA ASP A 17 8.76 5.78 8.87
C ASP A 17 8.14 4.70 9.76
N VAL A 18 8.08 4.94 11.08
CA VAL A 18 7.67 3.96 12.10
C VAL A 18 6.48 4.48 12.91
N GLY A 19 5.44 3.66 13.06
CA GLY A 19 4.22 3.99 13.78
C GLY A 19 2.96 3.55 13.04
N ALA A 20 1.83 3.51 13.76
CA ALA A 20 0.54 3.07 13.21
C ALA A 20 0.04 3.94 12.03
N SER A 21 0.52 5.18 11.93
CA SER A 21 0.27 6.09 10.80
C SER A 21 0.84 5.58 9.47
N TYR A 22 1.79 4.64 9.51
CA TYR A 22 2.49 4.11 8.34
C TYR A 22 2.15 2.63 8.06
N ARG A 23 1.02 2.14 8.58
CA ARG A 23 0.55 0.78 8.32
C ARG A 23 0.05 0.62 6.88
N SER A 24 0.18 -0.57 6.33
CA SER A 24 -0.47 -0.93 5.06
C SER A 24 -1.93 -1.32 5.32
N ALA A 25 -2.87 -0.67 4.63
CA ALA A 25 -4.30 -0.93 4.73
C ALA A 25 -5.00 -0.68 3.38
N ILE A 26 -6.06 -1.44 3.10
CA ILE A 26 -6.99 -1.25 1.99
C ILE A 26 -8.37 -0.97 2.59
N PHE A 27 -8.96 0.17 2.22
CA PHE A 27 -10.29 0.56 2.64
C PHE A 27 -11.30 0.29 1.52
N TYR A 28 -12.25 -0.62 1.74
CA TYR A 28 -13.23 -1.03 0.72
C TYR A 28 -14.58 -0.32 0.89
N ALA A 29 -15.19 0.09 -0.23
CA ALA A 29 -16.52 0.73 -0.25
C ALA A 29 -17.67 -0.29 -0.40
N ASP A 30 -17.38 -1.47 -0.97
CA ASP A 30 -18.36 -2.53 -1.23
C ASP A 30 -17.72 -3.92 -1.15
N ASP A 31 -18.56 -4.95 -1.19
CA ASP A 31 -18.12 -6.35 -1.09
C ASP A 31 -17.28 -6.81 -2.29
N ALA A 32 -17.46 -6.21 -3.47
CA ALA A 32 -16.66 -6.54 -4.64
C ALA A 32 -15.21 -6.10 -4.44
N GLN A 33 -14.99 -4.87 -3.97
CA GLN A 33 -13.66 -4.37 -3.62
C GLN A 33 -13.00 -5.17 -2.48
N LYS A 34 -13.79 -5.58 -1.47
CA LYS A 34 -13.29 -6.44 -0.39
C LYS A 34 -12.80 -7.78 -0.93
N HIS A 35 -13.56 -8.39 -1.83
CA HIS A 35 -13.20 -9.65 -2.48
C HIS A 35 -11.94 -9.51 -3.33
N GLU A 36 -11.90 -8.52 -4.22
CA GLU A 36 -10.73 -8.25 -5.06
C GLU A 36 -9.47 -7.98 -4.25
N ALA A 37 -9.57 -7.21 -3.16
CA ALA A 37 -8.44 -6.96 -2.26
C ALA A 37 -7.92 -8.25 -1.62
N ALA A 38 -8.81 -9.13 -1.15
CA ALA A 38 -8.44 -10.41 -0.55
C ALA A 38 -7.78 -11.35 -1.57
N GLU A 39 -8.34 -11.46 -2.77
CA GLU A 39 -7.75 -12.24 -3.87
C GLU A 39 -6.37 -11.72 -4.27
N PHE A 40 -6.21 -10.40 -4.34
CA PHE A 40 -4.92 -9.82 -4.71
C PHE A 40 -3.85 -10.03 -3.62
N ILE A 41 -4.23 -9.97 -2.34
CA ILE A 41 -3.32 -10.35 -1.24
C ILE A 41 -2.89 -11.82 -1.38
N ALA A 42 -3.83 -12.72 -1.70
CA ALA A 42 -3.51 -14.12 -1.94
C ALA A 42 -2.54 -14.30 -3.13
N LEU A 43 -2.77 -13.59 -4.24
CA LEU A 43 -1.88 -13.56 -5.40
C LEU A 43 -0.46 -13.09 -5.03
N VAL A 44 -0.34 -12.01 -4.26
CA VAL A 44 0.95 -11.47 -3.81
C VAL A 44 1.69 -12.45 -2.90
N ASN A 45 0.98 -13.08 -1.95
CA ASN A 45 1.54 -14.10 -1.06
C ASN A 45 1.94 -15.37 -1.80
N ALA A 46 1.19 -15.77 -2.82
CA ALA A 46 1.49 -16.92 -3.68
C ALA A 46 2.71 -16.66 -4.56
N SER A 47 2.91 -15.42 -5.02
CA SER A 47 4.01 -15.06 -5.91
C SER A 47 5.39 -15.13 -5.25
N LYS A 48 5.48 -15.16 -3.91
CA LYS A 48 6.74 -15.16 -3.13
C LYS A 48 7.74 -14.05 -3.50
N ARG A 49 7.26 -12.94 -4.08
CA ARG A 49 8.12 -11.79 -4.45
C ARG A 49 8.53 -10.97 -3.23
N TRP A 50 7.70 -10.95 -2.19
CA TRP A 50 8.05 -10.42 -0.88
C TRP A 50 8.58 -11.55 0.02
N PRO A 51 9.58 -11.28 0.88
CA PRO A 51 10.23 -12.32 1.70
C PRO A 51 9.37 -12.81 2.87
N ARG A 52 8.30 -12.09 3.20
CA ARG A 52 7.40 -12.38 4.33
C ARG A 52 5.94 -12.28 3.88
N PRO A 53 4.99 -12.86 4.63
CA PRO A 53 3.57 -12.70 4.34
C PRO A 53 3.14 -11.24 4.39
N VAL A 54 2.16 -10.91 3.55
CA VAL A 54 1.46 -9.61 3.57
C VAL A 54 0.73 -9.44 4.91
N VAL A 55 0.92 -8.27 5.53
CA VAL A 55 0.24 -7.85 6.77
C VAL A 55 -0.77 -6.72 6.52
N THR A 56 -1.02 -6.37 5.26
CA THR A 56 -2.02 -5.37 4.85
C THR A 56 -3.41 -5.74 5.37
N THR A 57 -4.07 -4.79 6.05
CA THR A 57 -5.45 -4.96 6.52
C THR A 57 -6.46 -4.64 5.43
N ILE A 58 -7.64 -5.26 5.50
CA ILE A 58 -8.81 -4.95 4.66
C ILE A 58 -9.91 -4.44 5.60
N GLU A 59 -10.20 -3.15 5.53
CA GLU A 59 -11.05 -2.43 6.48
C GLU A 59 -12.21 -1.76 5.71
N THR A 60 -13.39 -1.64 6.31
CA THR A 60 -14.51 -0.91 5.69
C THR A 60 -14.10 0.56 5.53
N LEU A 61 -14.41 1.17 4.39
CA LEU A 61 -14.21 2.59 4.17
C LEU A 61 -15.03 3.40 5.18
N GLY A 62 -14.34 4.03 6.12
CA GLY A 62 -14.90 4.97 7.08
C GLY A 62 -14.80 6.41 6.62
N THR A 63 -14.88 7.34 7.57
CA THR A 63 -14.66 8.76 7.31
C THR A 63 -13.21 9.01 6.90
N PHE A 64 -13.03 9.67 5.75
CA PHE A 64 -11.73 10.18 5.32
C PHE A 64 -11.59 11.64 5.74
N TYR A 65 -10.54 11.95 6.50
CA TYR A 65 -10.21 13.32 6.91
C TYR A 65 -9.11 13.84 5.96
N PRO A 66 -9.39 14.83 5.11
CA PRO A 66 -8.38 15.41 4.25
C PRO A 66 -7.23 15.98 5.09
N ALA A 67 -5.99 15.67 4.69
CA ALA A 67 -4.82 16.34 5.23
C ALA A 67 -4.79 17.82 4.83
N GLU A 68 -4.03 18.61 5.56
CA GLU A 68 -3.81 20.03 5.32
C GLU A 68 -3.28 20.30 3.89
N GLU A 69 -3.57 21.48 3.34
CA GLU A 69 -3.27 21.82 1.95
C GLU A 69 -1.77 21.71 1.57
N TYR A 70 -0.87 21.94 2.53
CA TYR A 70 0.57 21.81 2.27
C TYR A 70 1.02 20.34 2.08
N HIS A 71 0.20 19.37 2.47
CA HIS A 71 0.44 17.94 2.20
C HIS A 71 -0.10 17.50 0.83
N GLN A 72 -1.09 18.19 0.28
CA GLN A 72 -1.68 17.86 -1.01
C GLN A 72 -0.65 18.10 -2.13
N ASP A 73 -0.51 17.14 -3.04
CA ASP A 73 0.45 17.20 -4.16
C ASP A 73 1.90 17.53 -3.73
N TYR A 74 2.29 17.17 -2.51
CA TYR A 74 3.58 17.57 -1.91
C TYR A 74 4.79 17.27 -2.80
N LEU A 75 4.85 16.09 -3.44
CA LEU A 75 5.96 15.71 -4.33
C LEU A 75 5.90 16.35 -5.72
N GLN A 76 4.73 16.83 -6.17
CA GLN A 76 4.63 17.66 -7.37
C GLN A 76 5.15 19.07 -7.08
N LYS A 77 4.77 19.62 -5.91
CA LYS A 77 5.25 20.92 -5.40
C LYS A 77 6.75 20.87 -5.07
N ASN A 78 7.26 19.71 -4.63
CA ASN A 78 8.65 19.49 -4.22
C ASN A 78 9.21 18.20 -4.85
N PRO A 79 9.67 18.21 -6.12
CA PRO A 79 10.13 17.00 -6.83
C PRO A 79 11.34 16.28 -6.19
N GLY A 80 12.12 16.97 -5.36
CA GLY A 80 13.21 16.38 -4.55
C GLY A 80 12.84 16.10 -3.10
N GLY A 81 11.55 16.17 -2.76
CA GLY A 81 11.05 15.95 -1.40
C GLY A 81 11.21 14.49 -0.94
N TYR A 82 11.05 14.29 0.37
CA TYR A 82 11.18 12.97 0.98
C TYR A 82 10.15 11.96 0.43
N THR A 83 10.64 10.78 0.03
CA THR A 83 9.80 9.61 -0.24
C THR A 83 10.61 8.32 -0.05
N CYS A 84 9.97 7.28 0.47
CA CYS A 84 10.50 5.92 0.54
C CYS A 84 9.78 4.95 -0.42
N HIS A 85 8.90 5.48 -1.30
CA HIS A 85 8.07 4.70 -2.22
C HIS A 85 8.68 4.66 -3.63
N PHE A 86 8.88 3.46 -4.17
CA PHE A 86 9.37 3.23 -5.53
C PHE A 86 8.93 1.85 -6.05
N PRO A 87 8.76 1.62 -7.36
CA PRO A 87 8.42 0.29 -7.88
C PRO A 87 9.55 -0.73 -7.65
N ARG A 88 9.28 -1.85 -6.96
CA ARG A 88 10.25 -2.97 -6.76
C ARG A 88 10.15 -4.04 -7.85
N PHE A 89 8.94 -4.30 -8.36
CA PHE A 89 8.65 -5.40 -9.27
C PHE A 89 7.80 -4.95 -10.46
N GLY A 90 7.76 -5.80 -11.49
CA GLY A 90 6.77 -5.66 -12.57
C GLY A 90 5.36 -6.07 -12.13
N SER A 91 4.42 -6.04 -13.07
CA SER A 91 3.02 -6.46 -12.85
C SER A 91 2.92 -7.82 -12.15
N TYR A 92 1.94 -7.94 -11.24
CA TYR A 92 1.53 -9.24 -10.68
C TYR A 92 0.55 -9.96 -11.61
N LEU A 93 -0.09 -9.24 -12.54
CA LEU A 93 -1.10 -9.76 -13.45
C LEU A 93 -0.53 -10.29 -14.77
N SER A 94 0.76 -10.11 -14.99
CA SER A 94 1.44 -10.63 -16.18
C SER A 94 2.26 -11.85 -15.79
N PRO A 95 2.13 -13.00 -16.48
CA PRO A 95 3.08 -14.08 -16.35
C PRO A 95 4.44 -13.53 -16.80
N ARG A 96 5.42 -13.56 -15.89
CA ARG A 96 6.82 -13.54 -16.31
C ARG A 96 7.21 -14.96 -16.62
#